data_AF-A0A956HA24-F1
#
_entry.id   AF-A0A956HA24-F1
#
_cell.length_a   1.000
_cell.length_b   1.000
_cell.length_c   1.000
_cell.angle_alpha   90.00
_cell.angle_beta   90.00
_cell.angle_gamma   90.00
#
_symmetry.space_group_name_H-M   'P 1'
#
loop_
_entity.id
_entity.type
_entity.pdbx_description
1 polymer ?
#
loop_
_entity_poly.entity_id
_entity_poly.type
_entity_poly.pdbx_seq_one_letter_code
_entity_poly.pdbx_strand_id
1 'polypeptide(L)'
;LSVVVIPHILGTRLPAWVGGLEVDMSFSTFALENYGLFFYPYYLALFTAGAYHLIRGVQVAAGALKLDLPRPWLRLSAKGARRLGLGLLVTGLVVVLAFGGWFHDIDRARYEAYRAYNAAFFE
;
A
#
# COMPACT_ATOMS: atom_id res chain seq x y z
N LEU A 1 3.96 -11.61 -4.78
CA LEU A 1 3.40 -10.24 -4.88
C LEU A 1 2.16 -10.18 -5.78
N SER A 2 2.17 -10.74 -6.99
CA SER A 2 1.02 -10.67 -7.92
C SER A 2 -0.29 -11.22 -7.36
N VAL A 3 -0.24 -12.33 -6.60
CA VAL A 3 -1.41 -12.90 -5.90
C VAL A 3 -2.02 -12.00 -4.83
N VAL A 4 -1.29 -10.96 -4.39
CA VAL A 4 -1.78 -9.96 -3.42
C VAL A 4 -2.16 -8.67 -4.16
N VAL A 5 -1.34 -8.23 -5.11
CA VAL A 5 -1.53 -6.97 -5.85
C VAL A 5 -2.77 -7.01 -6.74
N ILE A 6 -3.04 -8.13 -7.42
CA ILE A 6 -4.22 -8.22 -8.28
C ILE A 6 -5.50 -8.10 -7.45
N PRO A 7 -5.73 -8.91 -6.39
CA PRO A 7 -6.87 -8.71 -5.50
C PRO A 7 -6.88 -7.32 -4.84
N HIS A 8 -5.73 -6.75 -4.52
CA HIS A 8 -5.65 -5.40 -3.97
C HIS A 8 -6.19 -4.35 -4.93
N ILE A 9 -5.74 -4.37 -6.20
CA ILE A 9 -6.19 -3.46 -7.25
C ILE A 9 -7.67 -3.67 -7.49
N LEU A 10 -8.13 -4.91 -7.62
CA LEU A 10 -9.55 -5.17 -7.81
C LEU A 10 -10.36 -4.66 -6.61
N GLY A 11 -9.98 -4.98 -5.39
CA GLY A 11 -10.70 -4.53 -4.18
C GLY A 11 -10.74 -3.02 -4.02
N THR A 12 -9.68 -2.30 -4.41
CA THR A 12 -9.63 -0.82 -4.27
C THR A 12 -10.23 -0.06 -5.45
N ARG A 13 -10.39 -0.70 -6.60
CA ARG A 13 -10.81 -0.04 -7.86
C ARG A 13 -12.20 -0.48 -8.32
N LEU A 14 -12.57 -1.73 -8.08
CA LEU A 14 -13.84 -2.31 -8.50
C LEU A 14 -15.07 -1.62 -7.88
N PRO A 15 -15.09 -1.25 -6.58
CA PRO A 15 -16.24 -0.56 -6.01
C PRO A 15 -16.51 0.78 -6.70
N ALA A 16 -15.44 1.55 -6.96
CA ALA A 16 -15.56 2.80 -7.69
C ALA A 16 -16.01 2.58 -9.14
N TRP A 17 -15.48 1.57 -9.82
CA TRP A 17 -15.86 1.25 -11.20
C TRP A 17 -17.33 0.81 -11.31
N VAL A 18 -17.78 -0.11 -10.46
CA VAL A 18 -19.18 -0.58 -10.44
C VAL A 18 -20.14 0.53 -10.03
N GLY A 19 -19.73 1.38 -9.09
CA GLY A 19 -20.53 2.52 -8.61
C GLY A 19 -20.50 3.75 -9.51
N GLY A 20 -19.76 3.73 -10.64
CA GLY A 20 -19.59 4.90 -11.51
C GLY A 20 -18.89 6.09 -10.83
N LEU A 21 -18.11 5.83 -9.79
CA LEU A 21 -17.37 6.84 -9.03
C LEU A 21 -15.97 7.03 -9.59
N GLU A 22 -15.38 8.20 -9.32
CA GLU A 22 -13.98 8.41 -9.65
C GLU A 22 -13.08 7.49 -8.83
N VAL A 23 -12.05 6.99 -9.49
CA VAL A 23 -11.08 6.09 -8.91
C VAL A 23 -10.05 6.89 -8.11
N ASP A 24 -10.16 6.87 -6.78
CA ASP A 24 -9.26 7.57 -5.86
C ASP A 24 -8.79 6.64 -4.73
N MET A 25 -8.30 7.20 -3.61
CA MET A 25 -7.87 6.44 -2.42
C MET A 25 -8.90 6.44 -1.30
N SER A 26 -10.08 7.02 -1.49
CA SER A 26 -11.09 7.14 -0.43
C SER A 26 -11.63 5.77 0.01
N PHE A 27 -11.66 4.77 -0.88
CA PHE A 27 -12.00 3.40 -0.51
C PHE A 27 -10.97 2.77 0.44
N SER A 28 -9.68 3.06 0.26
CA SER A 28 -8.63 2.57 1.18
C SER A 28 -8.81 3.14 2.58
N THR A 29 -9.14 4.42 2.66
CA THR A 29 -9.43 5.09 3.92
C THR A 29 -10.72 4.57 4.57
N PHE A 30 -11.79 4.38 3.78
CA PHE A 30 -13.02 3.73 4.24
C PHE A 30 -12.76 2.33 4.83
N ALA A 31 -11.94 1.51 4.16
CA ALA A 31 -11.58 0.18 4.63
C ALA A 31 -10.79 0.20 5.95
N LEU A 32 -9.87 1.16 6.10
CA LEU A 32 -9.10 1.35 7.34
C LEU A 32 -9.98 1.80 8.50
N GLU A 33 -10.96 2.67 8.27
CA GLU A 33 -11.88 3.17 9.30
C GLU A 33 -12.87 2.10 9.77
N ASN A 34 -13.41 1.28 8.86
CA ASN A 34 -14.47 0.33 9.17
C ASN A 34 -13.95 -1.08 9.52
N TYR A 35 -12.79 -1.47 9.00
CA TYR A 35 -12.25 -2.83 9.15
C TYR A 35 -10.75 -2.81 9.53
N GLY A 36 -10.37 -1.85 10.36
CA GLY A 36 -8.97 -1.55 10.69
C GLY A 36 -8.15 -2.75 11.17
N LEU A 37 -8.74 -3.65 11.99
CA LEU A 37 -8.03 -4.83 12.49
C LEU A 37 -7.45 -5.71 11.37
N PHE A 38 -8.11 -5.75 10.21
CA PHE A 38 -7.62 -6.47 9.04
C PHE A 38 -6.76 -5.56 8.14
N PHE A 39 -7.24 -4.35 7.84
CA PHE A 39 -6.59 -3.52 6.82
C PHE A 39 -5.30 -2.85 7.28
N TYR A 40 -5.16 -2.44 8.55
CA TYR A 40 -3.88 -1.88 9.04
C TYR A 40 -2.69 -2.84 8.85
N PRO A 41 -2.73 -4.09 9.37
CA PRO A 41 -1.62 -5.02 9.17
C PRO A 41 -1.46 -5.43 7.70
N TYR A 42 -2.56 -5.56 6.96
CA TYR A 42 -2.53 -5.84 5.53
C TYR A 42 -1.80 -4.76 4.73
N TYR A 43 -2.16 -3.49 4.89
CA TYR A 43 -1.54 -2.38 4.17
C TYR A 43 -0.07 -2.20 4.56
N LEU A 44 0.28 -2.43 5.83
CA LEU A 44 1.67 -2.41 6.27
C LEU A 44 2.50 -3.53 5.61
N ALA A 45 1.96 -4.75 5.55
CA ALA A 45 2.59 -5.87 4.86
C ALA A 45 2.72 -5.61 3.35
N LEU A 46 1.67 -5.06 2.73
CA LEU A 46 1.67 -4.72 1.31
C LEU A 46 2.71 -3.63 1.00
N PHE A 47 2.76 -2.56 1.80
CA PHE A 47 3.75 -1.49 1.66
C PHE A 47 5.18 -2.03 1.77
N THR A 48 5.48 -2.79 2.83
CA THR A 48 6.83 -3.32 3.06
C THR A 48 7.26 -4.30 1.96
N ALA A 49 6.38 -5.21 1.55
CA ALA A 49 6.64 -6.13 0.44
C ALA A 49 6.81 -5.38 -0.90
N GLY A 50 5.96 -4.39 -1.17
CA GLY A 50 6.04 -3.56 -2.37
C GLY A 50 7.34 -2.75 -2.42
N ALA A 51 7.71 -2.09 -1.32
CA ALA A 51 8.94 -1.33 -1.22
C ALA A 51 10.18 -2.23 -1.40
N TYR A 52 10.20 -3.41 -0.77
CA TYR A 52 11.27 -4.38 -0.97
C TYR A 52 11.39 -4.80 -2.45
N HIS A 53 10.26 -5.18 -3.07
CA HIS A 53 10.24 -5.57 -4.47
C HIS A 53 10.68 -4.46 -5.42
N LEU A 54 10.27 -3.21 -5.15
CA LEU A 54 10.68 -2.04 -5.92
C LEU A 54 12.18 -1.81 -5.81
N ILE A 55 12.72 -1.75 -4.59
CA ILE A 55 14.15 -1.55 -4.35
C ILE A 55 14.96 -2.66 -5.04
N ARG A 56 14.57 -3.93 -4.84
CA ARG A 56 15.29 -5.05 -5.44
C ARG A 56 15.15 -5.08 -6.97
N GLY A 57 13.96 -4.76 -7.49
CA GLY A 57 13.69 -4.67 -8.92
C GLY A 57 14.57 -3.60 -9.59
N VAL A 58 14.66 -2.42 -8.99
CA VAL A 58 15.54 -1.34 -9.45
C VAL A 58 17.01 -1.76 -9.45
N GLN A 59 17.47 -2.42 -8.39
CA GLN A 59 18.85 -2.94 -8.32
C GLN A 59 19.16 -3.94 -9.45
N VAL A 60 18.24 -4.87 -9.71
CA VAL A 60 18.39 -5.88 -10.77
C VAL A 60 18.37 -5.22 -12.14
N ALA A 61 17.41 -4.32 -12.39
CA ALA A 61 17.28 -3.61 -13.66
C ALA A 61 18.51 -2.75 -13.95
N ALA A 62 19.01 -2.00 -12.96
CA ALA A 62 20.21 -1.19 -13.12
C ALA A 62 21.46 -2.04 -13.43
N GLY A 63 21.60 -3.20 -12.78
CA GLY A 63 22.67 -4.15 -13.09
C GLY A 63 22.56 -4.71 -14.52
N ALA A 64 21.36 -5.03 -14.98
CA ALA A 64 21.12 -5.47 -16.36
C ALA A 64 21.42 -4.37 -17.39
N LEU A 65 21.13 -3.11 -17.04
CA LEU A 65 21.32 -1.95 -17.90
C LEU A 65 22.73 -1.36 -17.90
N LYS A 66 23.68 -1.91 -17.14
CA LYS A 66 25.05 -1.38 -17.18
C LYS A 66 25.22 -0.11 -16.34
N LEU A 67 24.25 0.27 -15.51
CA LEU A 67 24.26 1.57 -14.84
C LEU A 67 25.24 1.57 -13.67
N ASP A 68 26.06 2.61 -13.59
CA ASP A 68 26.95 2.85 -12.45
C ASP A 68 26.14 3.34 -11.25
N LEU A 69 25.62 2.39 -10.47
CA LEU A 69 25.00 2.70 -9.19
C LEU A 69 26.07 2.86 -8.09
N PRO A 70 25.88 3.80 -7.15
CA PRO A 70 26.76 3.89 -5.98
C PRO A 70 26.77 2.57 -5.21
N ARG A 71 27.94 2.14 -4.73
CA ARG A 71 28.15 0.86 -4.01
C ARG A 71 27.09 0.51 -2.94
N PRO A 72 26.59 1.46 -2.12
CA PRO A 72 25.54 1.17 -1.13
C PRO A 72 24.24 0.64 -1.72
N TRP A 73 23.92 1.00 -2.97
CA TRP A 73 22.75 0.52 -3.69
C TRP A 73 22.94 -0.88 -4.26
N LEU A 74 24.17 -1.29 -4.54
CA LEU A 74 24.49 -2.59 -5.14
C LEU A 74 24.68 -3.70 -4.10
N ARG A 75 25.23 -3.36 -2.92
CA ARG A 75 25.50 -4.32 -1.84
C ARG A 75 25.16 -3.71 -0.48
N LEU A 76 24.01 -4.11 0.06
CA LEU A 76 23.67 -3.82 1.44
C LEU A 76 24.40 -4.80 2.35
N SER A 77 25.16 -4.29 3.32
CA SER A 77 25.64 -5.10 4.43
C SER A 77 24.46 -5.60 5.26
N ALA A 78 24.62 -6.67 6.06
CA ALA A 78 23.57 -7.15 6.96
C ALA A 78 23.03 -6.03 7.88
N LYS A 79 23.91 -5.16 8.38
CA LYS A 79 23.54 -3.97 9.17
C LYS A 79 22.76 -2.95 8.34
N GLY A 80 23.17 -2.72 7.09
CA GLY A 80 22.47 -1.84 6.15
C GLY A 80 21.07 -2.35 5.79
N ALA A 81 20.95 -3.65 5.50
CA ALA A 81 19.68 -4.30 5.21
C ALA A 81 18.72 -4.22 6.41
N ARG A 82 19.21 -4.45 7.64
CA ARG A 82 18.40 -4.30 8.86
C ARG A 82 17.91 -2.87 9.04
N ARG A 83 18.79 -1.87 8.85
CA ARG A 83 18.42 -0.45 8.96
C ARG A 83 17.38 -0.05 7.91
N LEU A 84 17.57 -0.51 6.67
CA LEU A 84 16.60 -0.29 5.59
C LEU A 84 15.26 -0.93 5.93
N GLY A 85 15.25 -2.19 6.37
CA GLY A 85 14.03 -2.89 6.77
C GLY A 85 13.29 -2.17 7.90
N LEU A 86 14.01 -1.72 8.93
CA LEU A 86 13.43 -0.94 10.01
C LEU A 86 12.89 0.41 9.51
N GLY A 87 13.63 1.11 8.66
CA GLY A 87 13.19 2.37 8.05
C GLY A 87 11.93 2.21 7.23
N LEU A 88 11.84 1.16 6.41
CA LEU A 88 10.64 0.83 5.63
C LEU A 88 9.45 0.49 6.52
N LEU A 89 9.67 -0.27 7.60
CA LEU A 89 8.62 -0.60 8.55
C LEU A 89 8.06 0.65 9.22
N VAL A 90 8.94 1.52 9.74
CA VAL A 90 8.55 2.78 10.40
C VAL A 90 7.83 3.71 9.42
N THR A 91 8.39 3.87 8.22
CA THR A 91 7.76 4.71 7.18
C THR A 91 6.40 4.16 6.78
N GLY A 92 6.29 2.85 6.56
CA GLY A 92 5.03 2.19 6.25
C GLY A 92 4.00 2.38 7.35
N LEU A 93 4.41 2.24 8.61
CA LEU A 93 3.51 2.45 9.75
C LEU A 93 2.97 3.90 9.76
N VAL A 94 3.83 4.90 9.60
CA VAL A 94 3.42 6.30 9.56
C VAL A 94 2.47 6.56 8.39
N VAL A 95 2.77 6.05 7.20
CA VAL A 95 1.93 6.21 6.01
C VAL A 95 0.55 5.58 6.23
N VAL A 96 0.48 4.34 6.71
CA VAL A 96 -0.81 3.66 6.90
C VAL A 96 -1.65 4.35 8.00
N LEU A 97 -1.02 4.81 9.08
CA LEU A 97 -1.70 5.59 10.11
C LEU A 97 -2.22 6.93 9.58
N ALA A 98 -1.45 7.62 8.72
CA ALA A 98 -1.92 8.84 8.07
C ALA A 98 -3.16 8.56 7.20
N PHE A 99 -3.12 7.53 6.34
CA PHE A 99 -4.28 7.13 5.53
C PHE A 99 -5.50 6.74 6.38
N GLY A 100 -5.28 6.27 7.60
CA GLY A 100 -6.32 5.96 8.59
C GLY A 100 -6.83 7.17 9.37
N GLY A 101 -6.35 8.39 9.08
CA GLY A 101 -6.82 9.64 9.70
C GLY A 101 -6.26 9.91 11.09
N TRP A 102 -5.14 9.28 11.47
CA TRP A 102 -4.54 9.49 12.80
C TRP A 102 -3.88 10.87 12.97
N PHE A 103 -3.54 11.53 11.86
CA PHE A 103 -2.84 12.81 11.86
C PHE A 103 -3.61 13.94 11.18
N HIS A 104 -4.76 13.64 10.57
CA HIS A 104 -5.59 14.60 9.84
C HIS A 104 -7.01 14.07 9.69
N ASP A 105 -7.96 14.97 9.46
CA ASP A 105 -9.33 14.56 9.15
C ASP A 105 -9.42 13.86 7.80
N ILE A 106 -10.35 12.93 7.72
CA ILE A 106 -10.67 12.17 6.50
C ILE A 106 -11.90 12.80 5.85
N ASP A 107 -11.82 13.01 4.53
CA ASP A 107 -13.00 13.28 3.72
C ASP A 107 -13.85 12.01 3.58
N ARG A 108 -15.09 12.09 4.10
CA ARG A 108 -16.06 10.98 4.13
C ARG A 108 -17.18 11.14 3.11
N ALA A 109 -17.09 12.10 2.18
CA ALA A 109 -18.15 12.40 1.21
C ALA A 109 -18.62 11.17 0.42
N ARG A 110 -17.74 10.17 0.20
CA ARG A 110 -18.02 8.97 -0.61
C ARG A 110 -18.37 7.71 0.20
N TYR A 111 -18.38 7.79 1.53
CA TYR A 111 -18.57 6.61 2.40
C TYR A 111 -19.94 5.96 2.24
N GLU A 112 -20.98 6.73 1.95
CA GLU A 112 -22.33 6.19 1.76
C GLU A 112 -22.38 5.26 0.54
N ALA A 113 -21.76 5.65 -0.57
CA ALA A 113 -21.69 4.81 -1.77
C ALA A 113 -20.92 3.51 -1.52
N TYR A 114 -19.85 3.56 -0.71
CA TYR A 114 -19.11 2.36 -0.33
C TYR A 114 -19.86 1.45 0.63
N ARG A 115 -20.65 2.02 1.56
CA ARG A 115 -21.57 1.23 2.39
C ARG A 115 -22.63 0.54 1.55
N ALA A 116 -23.24 1.25 0.60
CA ALA A 116 -24.23 0.69 -0.30
C ALA A 116 -23.63 -0.44 -1.17
N TYR A 117 -22.41 -0.26 -1.67
CA TYR A 117 -21.68 -1.32 -2.36
C TYR A 117 -21.45 -2.53 -1.44
N ASN A 118 -20.95 -2.33 -0.22
CA ASN A 118 -20.69 -3.45 0.68
C ASN A 118 -21.95 -4.25 1.02
N ALA A 119 -23.05 -3.55 1.29
CA ALA A 119 -24.34 -4.18 1.56
C ALA A 119 -24.90 -4.97 0.36
N ALA A 120 -24.59 -4.57 -0.87
CA ALA A 120 -25.09 -5.23 -2.07
C ALA A 120 -24.30 -6.51 -2.45
N PHE A 121 -23.05 -6.65 -1.99
CA PHE A 121 -22.14 -7.72 -2.45
C PHE A 121 -21.59 -8.62 -1.35
N PHE A 122 -21.67 -8.21 -0.07
CA PHE A 122 -21.07 -8.95 1.05
C PHE A 122 -22.01 -9.19 2.24
N GLU A 123 -23.22 -8.64 2.20
CA GLU A 123 -24.33 -8.91 3.14
C GLU A 123 -25.48 -9.62 2.41
#